data_AF-A0AAD7XCJ9-F1
#
_entry.id   AF-A0AAD7XCJ9-F1
#
_cell.length_a   1.000
_cell.length_b   1.000
_cell.length_c   1.000
_cell.angle_alpha   90.00
_cell.angle_beta   90.00
_cell.angle_gamma   90.00
#
_symmetry.space_group_name_H-M   'P 1'
#
loop_
_entity.id
_entity.type
_entity.pdbx_description
1 polymer ?
#
loop_
_entity_poly.entity_id
_entity_poly.type
_entity_poly.pdbx_seq_one_letter_code
_entity_poly.pdbx_strand_id
1 'polypeptide(L)'
;MAILVVLRRVLAGIVSSLKGFLVNTVLFSLDFLLALYNLITPNRAVGHVVQPGNPGHGGKWPAYVPPGEGDSRCSCPALNAMANHGLLPHDGKNITFTEMTSTIRRVYNFSPTFCYYVPNYIATALSRDYNTDRLDLSDIDAHNCIQHDASLTRVDDYFDPDQGKIAGALVEEVLSSGTGPDGNLTKADLSRLLGKRRVEAKQRNPKYSMSFIHKMFGSSKCVLHINLPCVWGCVENIELTSASLFSASTLLTIYGGRVKDLRPILGEERIPEGWEPRIRHRMGLTLFEFNFTVLPVELNIKEEVDGSIARAGQERYLVASPEPDADQKA
;
A
#
# COMPACT_ATOMS: atom_id res chain seq x y z
N MET A 1 -3.97 -11.54 43.35
CA MET A 1 -3.44 -10.46 42.50
C MET A 1 -3.40 -10.84 41.01
N ALA A 2 -2.92 -12.04 40.64
CA ALA A 2 -2.88 -12.50 39.23
C ALA A 2 -4.25 -12.56 38.53
N ILE A 3 -5.30 -13.06 39.20
CA ILE A 3 -6.66 -13.18 38.62
C ILE A 3 -7.25 -11.80 38.26
N LEU A 4 -7.03 -10.78 39.09
CA LEU A 4 -7.47 -9.40 38.82
C LEU A 4 -6.76 -8.79 37.61
N VAL A 5 -5.46 -9.08 37.43
CA VAL A 5 -4.68 -8.64 36.26
C VAL A 5 -5.19 -9.33 34.99
N VAL A 6 -5.46 -10.64 35.06
CA VAL A 6 -6.02 -11.40 33.93
C VAL A 6 -7.41 -10.88 33.56
N LEU A 7 -8.30 -10.70 34.54
CA LEU A 7 -9.65 -10.18 34.30
C LEU A 7 -9.62 -8.79 33.67
N ARG A 8 -8.75 -7.89 34.17
CA ARG A 8 -8.58 -6.55 33.60
C ARG A 8 -8.08 -6.59 32.16
N ARG A 9 -7.15 -7.48 31.83
CA ARG A 9 -6.65 -7.67 30.45
C ARG A 9 -7.73 -8.23 29.52
N VAL A 10 -8.51 -9.21 30.00
CA VAL A 10 -9.62 -9.78 29.22
C VAL A 10 -10.71 -8.74 28.97
N LEU A 11 -11.11 -7.99 30.00
CA LEU A 11 -12.09 -6.90 29.86
C LEU A 11 -11.58 -5.80 28.91
N ALA A 12 -10.33 -5.39 29.05
CA ALA A 12 -9.72 -4.41 28.14
C ALA A 12 -9.71 -4.93 26.69
N GLY A 13 -9.39 -6.21 26.48
CA GLY A 13 -9.44 -6.85 25.16
C GLY A 13 -10.85 -6.85 24.58
N ILE A 14 -11.87 -7.24 25.35
CA ILE A 14 -13.28 -7.25 24.89
C ILE A 14 -13.74 -5.84 24.54
N VAL A 15 -13.46 -4.85 25.38
CA VAL A 15 -13.81 -3.44 25.12
C VAL A 15 -13.11 -2.94 23.86
N SER A 16 -11.83 -3.27 23.66
CA SER A 16 -11.08 -2.92 22.46
C SER A 16 -11.69 -3.55 21.20
N SER A 17 -12.05 -4.84 21.25
CA SER A 17 -12.70 -5.53 20.13
C SER A 17 -14.07 -4.96 19.79
N LEU A 18 -14.90 -4.66 20.79
CA LEU A 18 -16.22 -4.03 20.60
C LEU A 18 -16.09 -2.62 20.03
N LYS A 19 -15.12 -1.83 20.53
CA LYS A 19 -14.82 -0.50 20.01
C LYS A 19 -14.38 -0.57 18.54
N GLY A 20 -13.47 -1.50 18.21
CA GLY A 20 -13.00 -1.72 16.84
C GLY A 20 -14.16 -2.09 15.90
N PHE A 21 -15.00 -3.03 16.30
CA PHE A 21 -16.18 -3.44 15.53
C PHE A 21 -17.15 -2.28 15.28
N LEU A 22 -17.46 -1.49 16.31
CA LEU A 22 -18.34 -0.33 16.18
C LEU A 22 -17.74 0.73 15.24
N VAL A 23 -16.45 1.06 15.42
CA VAL A 23 -15.74 2.04 14.59
C VAL A 23 -15.75 1.60 13.13
N ASN A 24 -15.39 0.34 12.86
CA ASN A 24 -15.39 -0.21 11.50
C ASN A 24 -16.79 -0.21 10.90
N THR A 25 -17.81 -0.63 11.66
CA THR A 25 -19.20 -0.65 11.19
C THR A 25 -19.65 0.75 10.75
N VAL A 26 -19.39 1.77 11.59
CA VAL A 26 -19.74 3.16 11.27
C VAL A 26 -18.93 3.66 10.07
N LEU A 27 -17.64 3.37 10.04
CA LEU A 27 -16.74 3.79 8.99
C LEU A 27 -17.13 3.23 7.62
N PHE A 28 -17.40 1.93 7.52
CA PHE A 28 -17.83 1.29 6.27
C PHE A 28 -19.22 1.73 5.84
N SER A 29 -20.12 1.94 6.80
CA SER A 29 -21.44 2.52 6.50
C SER A 29 -21.31 3.91 5.90
N LEU A 30 -20.46 4.76 6.50
CA LEU A 30 -20.18 6.10 5.96
C LEU A 30 -19.48 6.03 4.60
N ASP A 31 -18.48 5.15 4.44
CA ASP A 31 -17.75 4.99 3.18
C ASP A 31 -18.70 4.60 2.04
N PHE A 32 -19.62 3.67 2.30
CA PHE A 32 -20.66 3.29 1.35
C PHE A 32 -21.56 4.47 0.97
N LEU A 33 -21.98 5.29 1.94
CA LEU A 33 -22.74 6.51 1.65
C LEU A 33 -21.94 7.52 0.81
N LEU A 34 -20.63 7.65 1.06
CA LEU A 34 -19.75 8.48 0.23
C LEU A 34 -19.62 7.94 -1.20
N ALA A 35 -19.55 6.62 -1.37
CA ALA A 35 -19.54 5.98 -2.68
C ALA A 35 -20.85 6.23 -3.43
N LEU A 36 -22.00 6.09 -2.75
CA LEU A 36 -23.31 6.42 -3.33
C LEU A 36 -23.39 7.91 -3.72
N TYR A 37 -22.86 8.80 -2.88
CA TYR A 37 -22.78 10.23 -3.20
C TYR A 37 -21.89 10.51 -4.42
N ASN A 38 -20.76 9.81 -4.57
CA ASN A 38 -19.89 9.92 -5.74
C ASN A 38 -20.60 9.48 -7.02
N LEU A 39 -21.52 8.50 -6.97
CA LEU A 39 -22.29 8.05 -8.14
C LEU A 39 -23.26 9.10 -8.66
N ILE A 40 -23.84 9.91 -7.77
CA ILE A 40 -24.86 10.92 -8.14
C ILE A 40 -24.29 12.32 -8.32
N THR A 41 -23.02 12.55 -8.00
CA THR A 41 -22.40 13.87 -8.13
C THR A 41 -21.40 13.95 -9.28
N PRO A 42 -21.31 15.11 -9.96
CA PRO A 42 -20.38 15.26 -11.06
C PRO A 42 -18.94 15.27 -10.53
N ASN A 43 -18.07 14.59 -11.27
CA ASN A 43 -16.64 14.60 -11.06
C ASN A 43 -16.07 16.03 -11.12
N ARG A 44 -15.01 16.25 -10.35
CA ARG A 44 -14.19 17.47 -10.40
C ARG A 44 -13.60 17.65 -11.81
N ALA A 45 -13.49 18.91 -12.23
CA ALA A 45 -12.83 19.25 -13.48
C ALA A 45 -11.33 18.86 -13.42
N VAL A 46 -10.76 18.57 -14.59
CA VAL A 46 -9.30 18.40 -14.74
C VAL A 46 -8.61 19.71 -14.34
N GLY A 47 -7.48 19.61 -13.66
CA GLY A 47 -6.74 20.71 -13.04
C GLY A 47 -7.30 21.20 -11.70
N HIS A 48 -8.46 20.68 -11.27
CA HIS A 48 -9.19 21.13 -10.07
C HIS A 48 -9.45 19.98 -9.08
N VAL A 49 -8.75 18.85 -9.23
CA VAL A 49 -8.84 17.73 -8.28
C VAL A 49 -8.25 18.14 -6.94
N VAL A 50 -7.01 18.64 -6.96
CA VAL A 50 -6.41 19.32 -5.80
C VAL A 50 -7.08 20.68 -5.64
N GLN A 51 -7.62 20.96 -4.45
CA GLN A 51 -8.43 22.17 -4.23
C GLN A 51 -7.58 23.44 -4.15
N PRO A 52 -8.11 24.61 -4.57
CA PRO A 52 -7.42 25.89 -4.42
C PRO A 52 -6.91 26.10 -2.99
N GLY A 53 -5.70 26.65 -2.87
CA GLY A 53 -5.03 26.86 -1.57
C GLY A 53 -4.25 25.65 -1.05
N ASN A 54 -4.35 24.47 -1.67
CA ASN A 54 -3.49 23.33 -1.35
C ASN A 54 -2.27 23.26 -2.29
N PRO A 55 -1.11 22.81 -1.78
CA PRO A 55 0.02 22.42 -2.63
C PRO A 55 -0.42 21.38 -3.66
N GLY A 56 -0.02 21.55 -4.92
CA GLY A 56 -0.44 20.69 -6.04
C GLY A 56 -1.62 21.23 -6.85
N HIS A 57 -2.30 22.29 -6.41
CA HIS A 57 -3.38 22.90 -7.21
C HIS A 57 -2.84 23.36 -8.58
N GLY A 58 -3.53 22.96 -9.66
CA GLY A 58 -3.06 23.18 -11.03
C GLY A 58 -1.78 22.40 -11.38
N GLY A 59 -1.48 21.30 -10.67
CA GLY A 59 -0.29 20.47 -10.90
C GLY A 59 1.02 21.09 -10.39
N LYS A 60 0.94 22.12 -9.55
CA LYS A 60 2.09 22.85 -8.99
C LYS A 60 2.43 22.33 -7.60
N TRP A 61 3.34 21.36 -7.55
CA TRP A 61 3.83 20.76 -6.32
C TRP A 61 5.00 21.57 -5.73
N PRO A 62 5.25 21.51 -4.42
CA PRO A 62 6.47 22.06 -3.83
C PRO A 62 7.72 21.46 -4.47
N ALA A 63 8.85 22.14 -4.35
CA ALA A 63 10.11 21.64 -4.90
C ALA A 63 10.48 20.28 -4.30
N TYR A 64 10.94 19.36 -5.15
CA TYR A 64 11.48 18.08 -4.71
C TYR A 64 12.86 18.27 -4.10
N VAL A 65 13.08 17.64 -2.95
CA VAL A 65 14.39 17.46 -2.32
C VAL A 65 14.57 15.96 -2.06
N PRO A 66 15.66 15.33 -2.51
CA PRO A 66 15.92 13.92 -2.23
C PRO A 66 16.16 13.71 -0.72
N PRO A 67 15.84 12.53 -0.16
CA PRO A 67 16.10 12.24 1.25
C PRO A 67 17.61 12.32 1.54
N GLY A 68 17.96 12.95 2.65
CA GLY A 68 19.32 13.03 3.18
C GLY A 68 19.65 11.87 4.13
N GLU A 69 20.90 11.86 4.60
CA GLU A 69 21.34 10.91 5.62
C GLU A 69 20.58 11.14 6.93
N GLY A 70 19.98 10.09 7.47
CA GLY A 70 19.22 10.13 8.72
C GLY A 70 17.73 10.47 8.54
N ASP A 71 17.27 10.78 7.33
CA ASP A 71 15.84 10.92 7.04
C ASP A 71 15.14 9.54 7.08
N SER A 72 13.94 9.50 7.65
CA SER A 72 13.12 8.29 7.74
C SER A 72 12.26 8.14 6.48
N ARG A 73 12.29 6.96 5.86
CA ARG A 73 11.48 6.57 4.71
C ARG A 73 10.92 5.17 4.92
N CYS A 74 9.91 4.81 4.14
CA CYS A 74 9.19 3.54 4.27
C CYS A 74 9.01 2.80 2.95
N SER A 75 8.42 1.61 2.97
CA SER A 75 8.08 0.86 1.76
C SER A 75 7.06 1.53 0.83
N CYS A 76 6.41 2.64 1.25
CA CYS A 76 5.37 3.33 0.49
C CYS A 76 5.91 4.55 -0.29
N PRO A 77 6.00 4.48 -1.64
CA PRO A 77 6.45 5.60 -2.47
C PRO A 77 5.62 6.88 -2.31
N ALA A 78 4.31 6.76 -2.06
CA ALA A 78 3.43 7.93 -1.86
C ALA A 78 3.85 8.79 -0.67
N LEU A 79 4.11 8.12 0.47
CA LEU A 79 4.43 8.80 1.73
C LEU A 79 5.83 9.41 1.63
N ASN A 80 6.77 8.64 1.08
CA ASN A 80 8.12 9.11 0.84
C ASN A 80 8.15 10.32 -0.09
N ALA A 81 7.34 10.31 -1.17
CA ALA A 81 7.23 11.45 -2.06
C ALA A 81 6.65 12.68 -1.37
N MET A 82 5.66 12.51 -0.50
CA MET A 82 5.15 13.63 0.30
C MET A 82 6.23 14.22 1.21
N ALA A 83 7.07 13.40 1.84
CA ALA A 83 8.21 13.88 2.63
C ALA A 83 9.27 14.57 1.76
N ASN A 84 9.63 13.99 0.60
CA ASN A 84 10.57 14.58 -0.36
C ASN A 84 10.11 15.93 -0.92
N HIS A 85 8.79 16.17 -0.98
CA HIS A 85 8.20 17.45 -1.37
C HIS A 85 7.86 18.36 -0.18
N GLY A 86 8.22 18.00 1.07
CA GLY A 86 7.90 18.81 2.26
C GLY A 86 6.40 18.96 2.54
N LEU A 87 5.57 18.07 1.99
CA LEU A 87 4.13 17.97 2.26
C LEU A 87 3.87 17.25 3.60
N LEU A 88 4.79 16.37 3.96
CA LEU A 88 5.03 15.87 5.32
C LEU A 88 6.38 16.42 5.80
N PRO A 89 6.71 16.33 7.11
CA PRO A 89 8.07 16.59 7.59
C PRO A 89 9.12 15.92 6.69
N HIS A 90 10.08 16.69 6.18
CA HIS A 90 11.03 16.21 5.17
C HIS A 90 11.94 15.11 5.71
N ASP A 91 12.28 15.21 7.00
CA ASP A 91 13.00 14.18 7.73
C ASP A 91 12.18 12.89 7.92
N GLY A 92 10.90 12.90 7.57
CA GLY A 92 10.00 11.74 7.67
C GLY A 92 9.73 11.30 9.09
N LYS A 93 10.00 12.15 10.09
CA LYS A 93 9.92 11.79 11.51
C LYS A 93 8.81 12.53 12.22
N ASN A 94 8.40 11.96 13.35
CA ASN A 94 7.52 12.60 14.30
C ASN A 94 6.25 13.15 13.62
N ILE A 95 5.56 12.36 12.80
CA ILE A 95 4.37 12.76 12.04
C ILE A 95 3.14 12.36 12.85
N THR A 96 2.13 13.22 13.03
CA THR A 96 0.87 12.74 13.63
C THR A 96 0.07 11.92 12.62
N PHE A 97 -0.67 10.92 13.08
CA PHE A 97 -1.58 10.19 12.18
C PHE A 97 -2.63 11.12 11.56
N THR A 98 -3.09 12.14 12.30
CA THR A 98 -4.06 13.14 11.81
C THR A 98 -3.48 14.04 10.71
N GLU A 99 -2.21 14.44 10.82
CA GLU A 99 -1.49 15.19 9.79
C GLU A 99 -1.36 14.34 8.53
N MET A 100 -0.88 13.10 8.68
CA MET A 100 -0.78 12.13 7.59
C MET A 100 -2.13 11.93 6.88
N THR A 101 -3.21 11.67 7.63
CA THR A 101 -4.60 11.57 7.12
C THR A 101 -4.98 12.79 6.28
N SER A 102 -4.75 14.00 6.80
CA SER A 102 -5.14 15.24 6.13
C SER A 102 -4.33 15.50 4.86
N THR A 103 -3.04 15.16 4.86
CA THR A 103 -2.13 15.39 3.73
C THR A 103 -2.38 14.37 2.63
N ILE A 104 -2.52 13.08 2.95
CA ILE A 104 -2.88 12.02 1.98
C ILE A 104 -4.15 12.42 1.22
N ARG A 105 -5.18 12.88 1.94
CA ARG A 105 -6.44 13.31 1.33
C ARG A 105 -6.24 14.44 0.33
N ARG A 106 -5.48 15.47 0.70
CA ARG A 106 -5.24 16.65 -0.14
C ARG A 106 -4.45 16.33 -1.40
N VAL A 107 -3.45 15.46 -1.28
CA VAL A 107 -2.53 15.11 -2.36
C VAL A 107 -3.16 14.11 -3.34
N TYR A 108 -3.79 13.06 -2.82
CA TYR A 108 -4.23 11.91 -3.62
C TYR A 108 -5.74 11.83 -3.88
N ASN A 109 -6.52 12.73 -3.26
CA ASN A 109 -7.99 12.75 -3.33
C ASN A 109 -8.62 11.40 -2.96
N PHE A 110 -8.18 10.82 -1.85
CA PHE A 110 -8.86 9.71 -1.18
C PHE A 110 -10.02 10.20 -0.32
N SER A 111 -10.95 9.30 -0.01
CA SER A 111 -12.08 9.63 0.86
C SER A 111 -11.65 9.88 2.31
N PRO A 112 -12.42 10.68 3.07
CA PRO A 112 -12.16 10.85 4.50
C PRO A 112 -12.11 9.52 5.26
N THR A 113 -12.98 8.57 4.91
CA THR A 113 -13.04 7.23 5.52
C THR A 113 -11.80 6.42 5.18
N PHE A 114 -11.35 6.41 3.93
CA PHE A 114 -10.11 5.76 3.52
C PHE A 114 -8.91 6.37 4.26
N CYS A 115 -8.82 7.70 4.27
CA CYS A 115 -7.71 8.41 4.90
C CYS A 115 -7.69 8.27 6.41
N TYR A 116 -8.81 7.95 7.07
CA TYR A 116 -8.82 7.62 8.49
C TYR A 116 -8.47 6.15 8.72
N TYR A 117 -9.05 5.23 7.94
CA TYR A 117 -8.92 3.79 8.14
C TYR A 117 -7.46 3.34 8.12
N VAL A 118 -6.70 3.70 7.08
CA VAL A 118 -5.32 3.22 6.92
C VAL A 118 -4.40 3.75 8.04
N PRO A 119 -4.31 5.06 8.33
CA PRO A 119 -3.52 5.56 9.45
C PRO A 119 -3.98 5.05 10.82
N ASN A 120 -5.29 4.88 11.05
CA ASN A 120 -5.80 4.30 12.31
C ASN A 120 -5.42 2.82 12.45
N TYR A 121 -5.41 2.08 11.35
CA TYR A 121 -4.90 0.71 11.30
C TYR A 121 -3.40 0.66 11.65
N ILE A 122 -2.58 1.52 11.02
CA ILE A 122 -1.15 1.65 11.34
C ILE A 122 -0.95 1.97 12.82
N ALA A 123 -1.68 2.95 13.36
CA ALA A 123 -1.61 3.30 14.78
C ALA A 123 -1.89 2.07 15.65
N THR A 124 -2.95 1.32 15.35
CA THR A 124 -3.33 0.11 16.09
C THR A 124 -2.25 -0.97 16.00
N ALA A 125 -1.71 -1.23 14.81
CA ALA A 125 -0.66 -2.22 14.58
C ALA A 125 0.65 -1.87 15.31
N LEU A 126 0.96 -0.58 15.43
CA LEU A 126 2.11 -0.07 16.18
C LEU A 126 1.83 0.09 17.69
N SER A 127 0.63 -0.28 18.16
CA SER A 127 0.19 -0.06 19.54
C SER A 127 0.27 1.41 19.98
N ARG A 128 -0.10 2.32 19.08
CA ARG A 128 -0.13 3.79 19.25
C ARG A 128 -1.56 4.33 19.18
N ASP A 129 -1.79 5.48 19.80
CA ASP A 129 -3.07 6.20 19.71
C ASP A 129 -3.10 7.11 18.47
N TYR A 130 -4.12 6.94 17.62
CA TYR A 130 -4.30 7.73 16.40
C TYR A 130 -4.36 9.25 16.63
N ASN A 131 -4.88 9.72 17.77
CA ASN A 131 -5.10 11.14 18.02
C ASN A 131 -3.90 11.83 18.68
N THR A 132 -3.16 11.12 19.53
CA THR A 132 -2.10 11.73 20.35
C THR A 132 -0.69 11.34 19.92
N ASP A 133 -0.52 10.14 19.38
CA ASP A 133 0.80 9.62 19.08
C ASP A 133 1.27 9.98 17.67
N ARG A 134 2.54 9.70 17.43
CA ARG A 134 3.27 10.09 16.23
C ARG A 134 4.03 8.90 15.68
N LEU A 135 4.46 8.99 14.43
CA LEU A 135 5.31 7.99 13.80
C LEU A 135 6.44 8.59 12.98
N ASP A 136 7.51 7.82 12.87
CA ASP A 136 8.49 7.97 11.81
C ASP A 136 8.04 7.08 10.65
N LEU A 137 8.31 7.47 9.40
CA LEU A 137 7.85 6.71 8.23
C LEU A 137 8.30 5.25 8.28
N SER A 138 9.56 5.01 8.66
CA SER A 138 10.15 3.67 8.80
C SER A 138 9.39 2.76 9.78
N ASP A 139 8.59 3.31 10.71
CA ASP A 139 7.78 2.48 11.61
C ASP A 139 6.72 1.66 10.85
N ILE A 140 6.28 2.13 9.67
CA ILE A 140 5.26 1.46 8.84
C ILE A 140 5.77 0.10 8.33
N ASP A 141 7.08 -0.06 8.23
CA ASP A 141 7.73 -1.28 7.75
C ASP A 141 7.93 -2.33 8.84
N ALA A 142 7.48 -2.04 10.07
CA ALA A 142 7.44 -3.04 11.13
C ALA A 142 6.74 -4.31 10.64
N HIS A 143 7.37 -5.46 10.88
CA HIS A 143 6.90 -6.76 10.40
C HIS A 143 5.45 -7.03 10.83
N ASN A 144 4.57 -7.34 9.88
CA ASN A 144 3.11 -7.49 10.04
C ASN A 144 2.32 -6.20 10.33
N CYS A 145 2.90 -5.00 10.13
CA CYS A 145 2.12 -3.75 10.10
C CYS A 145 1.39 -3.63 8.76
N ILE A 146 2.09 -3.16 7.72
CA ILE A 146 1.57 -3.12 6.33
C ILE A 146 2.52 -3.81 5.35
N GLN A 147 3.81 -3.82 5.65
CA GLN A 147 4.84 -4.43 4.82
C GLN A 147 4.60 -5.94 4.66
N HIS A 148 4.86 -6.42 3.44
CA HIS A 148 4.72 -7.82 3.08
C HIS A 148 5.77 -8.24 2.03
N ASP A 149 6.06 -9.54 1.98
CA ASP A 149 6.94 -10.14 0.97
C ASP A 149 6.33 -10.06 -0.45
N ALA A 150 7.16 -10.27 -1.47
CA ALA A 150 6.73 -10.24 -2.88
C ALA A 150 6.20 -8.86 -3.35
N SER A 151 6.70 -7.77 -2.75
CA SER A 151 6.44 -6.40 -3.20
C SER A 151 6.91 -6.17 -4.64
N LEU A 152 6.18 -5.32 -5.38
CA LEU A 152 6.47 -5.00 -6.79
C LEU A 152 7.77 -4.23 -6.96
N THR A 153 8.10 -3.35 -6.02
CA THR A 153 9.20 -2.39 -6.15
C THR A 153 10.15 -2.41 -4.96
N ARG A 154 9.97 -3.34 -4.02
CA ARG A 154 10.83 -3.52 -2.84
C ARG A 154 11.27 -4.97 -2.75
N VAL A 155 12.48 -5.16 -2.25
CA VAL A 155 13.03 -6.49 -1.99
C VAL A 155 12.43 -6.98 -0.67
N ASP A 156 12.16 -8.28 -0.57
CA ASP A 156 11.64 -8.88 0.67
C ASP A 156 12.59 -8.56 1.85
N ASP A 157 12.00 -8.26 3.03
CA ASP A 157 12.71 -7.88 4.27
C ASP A 157 13.79 -8.88 4.69
N TYR A 158 13.60 -10.17 4.34
CA TYR A 158 14.60 -11.21 4.55
C TYR A 158 15.97 -10.90 3.90
N PHE A 159 15.99 -10.23 2.74
CA PHE A 159 17.23 -9.91 2.01
C PHE A 159 17.73 -8.49 2.25
N ASP A 160 16.84 -7.54 2.47
CA ASP A 160 17.21 -6.15 2.77
C ASP A 160 16.23 -5.59 3.82
N PRO A 161 16.65 -5.39 5.07
CA PRO A 161 15.76 -4.88 6.12
C PRO A 161 15.42 -3.38 5.93
N ASP A 162 16.19 -2.66 5.10
CA ASP A 162 15.87 -1.28 4.74
C ASP A 162 14.80 -1.24 3.63
N GLN A 163 13.55 -1.30 4.05
CA GLN A 163 12.38 -1.28 3.16
C GLN A 163 12.09 0.11 2.57
N GLY A 164 12.75 1.16 3.07
CA GLY A 164 12.72 2.51 2.48
C GLY A 164 13.48 2.61 1.16
N LYS A 165 14.40 1.66 0.91
CA LYS A 165 15.27 1.66 -0.26
C LYS A 165 14.54 1.25 -1.54
N ILE A 166 14.73 2.05 -2.59
CA ILE A 166 14.17 1.79 -3.91
C ILE A 166 14.93 0.65 -4.60
N ALA A 167 14.23 -0.43 -4.95
CA ALA A 167 14.80 -1.53 -5.73
C ALA A 167 14.73 -1.21 -7.23
N GLY A 168 15.72 -0.49 -7.75
CA GLY A 168 15.75 0.00 -9.14
C GLY A 168 15.49 -1.08 -10.19
N ALA A 169 16.05 -2.28 -10.03
CA ALA A 169 15.82 -3.40 -10.96
C ALA A 169 14.37 -3.90 -10.98
N LEU A 170 13.67 -3.85 -9.84
CA LEU A 170 12.25 -4.22 -9.75
C LEU A 170 11.36 -3.09 -10.30
N VAL A 171 11.73 -1.84 -10.03
CA VAL A 171 11.06 -0.66 -10.60
C VAL A 171 11.12 -0.67 -12.12
N GLU A 172 12.30 -0.88 -12.72
CA GLU A 172 12.40 -0.95 -14.18
C GLU A 172 11.64 -2.13 -14.75
N GLU A 173 11.63 -3.29 -14.09
CA GLU A 173 10.80 -4.42 -14.53
C GLU A 173 9.30 -4.05 -14.54
N VAL A 174 8.81 -3.35 -13.51
CA VAL A 174 7.43 -2.88 -13.48
C VAL A 174 7.19 -1.91 -14.64
N LEU A 175 8.02 -0.88 -14.79
CA LEU A 175 7.85 0.16 -15.81
C LEU A 175 7.99 -0.34 -17.25
N SER A 176 8.80 -1.39 -17.49
CA SER A 176 8.98 -1.99 -18.83
C SER A 176 7.93 -3.04 -19.18
N SER A 177 7.04 -3.39 -18.24
CA SER A 177 6.09 -4.50 -18.41
C SER A 177 4.74 -4.10 -19.01
N GLY A 178 4.51 -2.81 -19.27
CA GLY A 178 3.22 -2.28 -19.71
C GLY A 178 2.86 -2.70 -21.13
N THR A 179 1.71 -3.34 -21.27
CA THR A 179 1.16 -3.80 -22.56
C THR A 179 0.00 -2.94 -23.06
N GLY A 180 -0.42 -1.94 -22.28
CA GLY A 180 -1.49 -1.02 -22.65
C GLY A 180 -1.06 0.04 -23.68
N PRO A 181 -2.01 0.90 -24.10
CA PRO A 181 -1.70 2.03 -24.98
C PRO A 181 -0.57 2.88 -24.42
N ASP A 182 0.33 3.35 -25.30
CA ASP A 182 1.54 4.11 -24.96
C ASP A 182 2.52 3.38 -24.01
N GLY A 183 2.43 2.05 -23.93
CA GLY A 183 3.23 1.24 -23.00
C GLY A 183 2.77 1.34 -21.55
N ASN A 184 1.53 1.79 -21.30
CA ASN A 184 1.00 1.93 -19.95
C ASN A 184 0.67 0.57 -19.32
N LEU A 185 0.74 0.51 -17.99
CA LEU A 185 0.46 -0.69 -17.22
C LEU A 185 -1.03 -1.00 -17.19
N THR A 186 -1.36 -2.26 -17.44
CA THR A 186 -2.71 -2.80 -17.32
C THR A 186 -2.88 -3.59 -16.03
N LYS A 187 -4.14 -3.92 -15.69
CA LYS A 187 -4.44 -4.88 -14.61
C LYS A 187 -3.73 -6.21 -14.82
N ALA A 188 -3.73 -6.72 -16.06
CA ALA A 188 -3.12 -8.01 -16.40
C ALA A 188 -1.60 -7.99 -16.20
N ASP A 189 -0.92 -6.89 -16.56
CA ASP A 189 0.52 -6.75 -16.35
C ASP A 189 0.89 -6.82 -14.87
N LEU A 190 0.16 -6.07 -14.04
CA LEU A 190 0.38 -6.05 -12.60
C LEU A 190 0.03 -7.38 -11.94
N SER A 191 -1.06 -8.03 -12.32
CA SER A 191 -1.41 -9.39 -11.84
C SER A 191 -0.32 -10.40 -12.18
N ARG A 192 0.20 -10.36 -13.42
CA ARG A 192 1.29 -11.24 -13.87
C ARG A 192 2.57 -10.99 -13.08
N LEU A 193 2.95 -9.72 -12.88
CA LEU A 193 4.13 -9.36 -12.09
C LEU A 193 4.01 -9.77 -10.63
N LEU A 194 2.85 -9.55 -10.01
CA LEU A 194 2.59 -10.02 -8.64
C LEU A 194 2.70 -11.54 -8.53
N GLY A 195 2.12 -12.29 -9.48
CA GLY A 195 2.25 -13.75 -9.53
C GLY A 195 3.72 -14.19 -9.63
N LYS A 196 4.49 -13.54 -10.52
CA LYS A 196 5.94 -13.76 -10.64
C LYS A 196 6.67 -13.49 -9.32
N ARG A 197 6.45 -12.33 -8.69
CA ARG A 197 7.10 -11.93 -7.43
C ARG A 197 6.78 -12.92 -6.31
N ARG A 198 5.54 -13.41 -6.21
CA ARG A 198 5.14 -14.43 -5.22
C ARG A 198 5.84 -15.75 -5.44
N VAL A 199 5.95 -16.23 -6.68
CA VAL A 199 6.68 -17.47 -7.01
C VAL A 199 8.15 -17.33 -6.65
N GLU A 200 8.78 -16.23 -7.05
CA GLU A 200 10.18 -15.94 -6.75
C GLU A 200 10.46 -15.85 -5.24
N ALA A 201 9.60 -15.15 -4.50
CA ALA A 201 9.72 -14.99 -3.05
C ALA A 201 9.58 -16.35 -2.34
N LYS A 202 8.59 -17.18 -2.71
CA LYS A 202 8.42 -18.54 -2.16
C LYS A 202 9.63 -19.44 -2.39
N GLN A 203 10.32 -19.27 -3.50
CA GLN A 203 11.49 -20.08 -3.85
C GLN A 203 12.75 -19.66 -3.10
N ARG A 204 12.90 -18.35 -2.83
CA ARG A 204 14.17 -17.77 -2.37
C ARG A 204 14.15 -17.33 -0.91
N ASN A 205 13.00 -16.93 -0.39
CA ASN A 205 12.84 -16.47 0.98
C ASN A 205 12.35 -17.64 1.86
N PRO A 206 13.20 -18.26 2.70
CA PRO A 206 12.80 -19.35 3.59
C PRO A 206 11.86 -18.90 4.70
N LYS A 207 11.77 -17.59 4.96
CA LYS A 207 10.83 -16.96 5.89
C LYS A 207 9.60 -16.38 5.18
N TYR A 208 9.39 -16.74 3.89
CA TYR A 208 8.31 -16.18 3.10
C TYR A 208 6.99 -16.23 3.86
N SER A 209 6.51 -15.05 4.20
CA SER A 209 5.26 -14.85 4.90
C SER A 209 4.41 -13.90 4.08
N MET A 210 3.37 -14.46 3.50
CA MET A 210 2.17 -13.69 3.21
C MET A 210 1.22 -14.05 4.33
N SER A 211 0.74 -13.06 5.08
CA SER A 211 -0.29 -13.23 6.11
C SER A 211 -1.31 -14.29 5.68
N PHE A 212 -1.68 -15.21 6.58
CA PHE A 212 -2.54 -16.39 6.36
C PHE A 212 -3.78 -16.12 5.47
N ILE A 213 -4.25 -14.87 5.48
CA ILE A 213 -5.37 -14.31 4.72
C ILE A 213 -5.11 -14.18 3.21
N HIS A 214 -3.87 -13.92 2.76
CA HIS A 214 -3.49 -13.86 1.34
C HIS A 214 -3.58 -15.23 0.64
N LYS A 215 -3.30 -16.33 1.36
CA LYS A 215 -3.38 -17.72 0.83
C LYS A 215 -4.81 -18.19 0.59
N MET A 216 -5.77 -17.71 1.40
CA MET A 216 -7.19 -18.12 1.32
C MET A 216 -7.91 -17.52 0.11
N PHE A 217 -7.48 -16.36 -0.41
CA PHE A 217 -8.10 -15.72 -1.58
C PHE A 217 -7.33 -15.90 -2.90
N GLY A 218 -6.03 -16.22 -2.85
CA GLY A 218 -5.22 -16.50 -4.04
C GLY A 218 -5.44 -17.90 -4.66
N SER A 219 -6.20 -18.78 -4.01
CA SER A 219 -6.58 -20.08 -4.57
C SER A 219 -8.05 -20.05 -5.00
N SER A 220 -8.28 -20.20 -6.31
CA SER A 220 -9.58 -20.10 -7.01
C SER A 220 -10.61 -21.18 -6.63
N LYS A 221 -10.97 -21.29 -5.34
CA LYS A 221 -12.12 -22.06 -4.87
C LYS A 221 -13.02 -21.24 -3.92
N CYS A 222 -13.34 -20.01 -4.29
CA CYS A 222 -14.62 -19.44 -3.89
C CYS A 222 -15.69 -19.99 -4.84
N VAL A 223 -16.15 -21.20 -4.55
CA VAL A 223 -17.40 -21.69 -5.12
C VAL A 223 -18.51 -20.72 -4.70
N LEU A 224 -19.20 -20.24 -5.72
CA LEU A 224 -20.38 -19.40 -5.72
C LEU A 224 -21.50 -20.00 -4.83
N HIS A 225 -21.40 -19.83 -3.51
CA HIS A 225 -22.54 -19.97 -2.61
C HIS A 225 -22.85 -18.60 -2.02
N ILE A 226 -23.80 -17.93 -2.66
CA ILE A 226 -24.43 -16.70 -2.20
C ILE A 226 -25.11 -17.01 -0.87
N ASN A 227 -24.40 -16.80 0.22
CA ASN A 227 -24.96 -16.62 1.55
C ASN A 227 -24.38 -15.32 2.10
N LEU A 228 -25.27 -14.33 2.23
CA LEU A 228 -25.02 -12.93 2.61
C LEU A 228 -24.08 -12.68 3.81
N PRO A 229 -23.92 -13.58 4.82
CA PRO A 229 -22.99 -13.34 5.92
C PRO A 229 -21.50 -13.54 5.57
N CYS A 230 -21.18 -14.29 4.50
CA CYS A 230 -19.80 -14.65 4.18
C CYS A 230 -19.08 -13.60 3.30
N VAL A 231 -19.86 -12.76 2.60
CA VAL A 231 -19.33 -11.60 1.86
C VAL A 231 -18.70 -10.60 2.83
N TRP A 232 -19.29 -10.41 4.01
CA TRP A 232 -18.78 -9.48 5.02
C TRP A 232 -17.45 -9.92 5.65
N GLY A 233 -17.28 -11.21 5.95
CA GLY A 233 -15.98 -11.75 6.41
C GLY A 233 -14.89 -11.82 5.33
N CYS A 234 -15.28 -11.84 4.04
CA CYS A 234 -14.33 -11.68 2.93
C CYS A 234 -13.85 -10.23 2.77
N VAL A 235 -14.72 -9.26 3.04
CA VAL A 235 -14.42 -7.83 2.93
C VAL A 235 -13.42 -7.39 4.01
N GLU A 236 -13.60 -7.85 5.26
CA GLU A 236 -12.74 -7.53 6.41
C GLU A 236 -11.24 -7.91 6.22
N ASN A 237 -10.96 -8.80 5.27
CA ASN A 237 -9.65 -9.44 5.07
C ASN A 237 -8.94 -9.05 3.76
N ILE A 238 -9.70 -8.59 2.76
CA ILE A 238 -9.18 -7.87 1.58
C ILE A 238 -8.69 -6.45 1.98
N GLU A 239 -9.12 -5.97 3.14
CA GLU A 239 -8.77 -4.64 3.68
C GLU A 239 -7.32 -4.47 4.13
N LEU A 240 -6.65 -5.54 4.59
CA LEU A 240 -5.24 -5.46 4.99
C LEU A 240 -4.30 -5.30 3.79
N THR A 241 -4.68 -5.87 2.64
CA THR A 241 -3.88 -5.83 1.41
C THR A 241 -4.10 -4.52 0.65
N SER A 242 -5.26 -3.89 0.87
CA SER A 242 -5.59 -2.55 0.39
C SER A 242 -5.04 -1.40 1.25
N ALA A 243 -4.59 -1.68 2.48
CA ALA A 243 -4.03 -0.68 3.38
C ALA A 243 -2.65 -0.16 2.94
N SER A 244 -1.95 -0.85 2.03
CA SER A 244 -0.81 -0.23 1.35
C SER A 244 -1.32 0.81 0.37
N LEU A 245 -1.13 2.09 0.73
CA LEU A 245 -1.39 3.26 -0.14
C LEU A 245 -0.71 3.13 -1.51
N PHE A 246 0.20 2.18 -1.71
CA PHE A 246 0.87 1.92 -2.98
C PHE A 246 0.86 0.44 -3.42
N SER A 247 -0.28 -0.24 -3.26
CA SER A 247 -0.53 -1.50 -3.96
C SER A 247 -0.64 -1.33 -5.48
N ALA A 248 -0.52 -2.42 -6.23
CA ALA A 248 -0.71 -2.46 -7.69
C ALA A 248 -2.00 -1.76 -8.15
N SER A 249 -3.08 -1.94 -7.38
CA SER A 249 -4.38 -1.32 -7.65
C SER A 249 -4.31 0.20 -7.56
N THR A 250 -3.54 0.75 -6.63
CA THR A 250 -3.34 2.19 -6.50
C THR A 250 -2.58 2.79 -7.70
N LEU A 251 -1.59 2.07 -8.25
CA LEU A 251 -0.88 2.49 -9.46
C LEU A 251 -1.85 2.69 -10.64
N LEU A 252 -2.88 1.86 -10.73
CA LEU A 252 -3.92 1.97 -11.74
C LEU A 252 -4.93 3.06 -11.43
N THR A 253 -5.41 3.16 -10.19
CA THR A 253 -6.53 4.06 -9.87
C THR A 253 -6.07 5.52 -9.76
N ILE A 254 -4.93 5.78 -9.11
CA ILE A 254 -4.44 7.15 -8.86
C ILE A 254 -3.64 7.68 -10.05
N TYR A 255 -2.75 6.85 -10.60
CA TYR A 255 -1.83 7.24 -11.68
C TYR A 255 -2.32 6.80 -13.06
N GLY A 256 -3.39 6.01 -13.14
CA GLY A 256 -3.94 5.54 -14.41
C GLY A 256 -3.07 4.49 -15.11
N GLY A 257 -2.12 3.86 -14.40
CA GLY A 257 -1.14 2.95 -14.99
C GLY A 257 -0.12 3.63 -15.90
N ARG A 258 -0.06 4.97 -15.91
CA ARG A 258 0.77 5.71 -16.86
C ARG A 258 2.24 5.62 -16.51
N VAL A 259 3.05 4.98 -17.36
CA VAL A 259 4.48 4.80 -17.09
C VAL A 259 5.20 6.13 -16.90
N LYS A 260 4.81 7.18 -17.65
CA LYS A 260 5.37 8.53 -17.48
C LYS A 260 5.14 9.14 -16.09
N ASP A 261 4.00 8.82 -15.46
CA ASP A 261 3.65 9.34 -14.14
C ASP A 261 4.19 8.40 -13.05
N LEU A 262 4.32 7.10 -13.35
CA LEU A 262 4.84 6.08 -12.45
C LEU A 262 6.36 6.05 -12.34
N ARG A 263 7.09 6.45 -13.38
CA ARG A 263 8.56 6.47 -13.37
C ARG A 263 9.14 7.35 -12.27
N PRO A 264 8.79 8.64 -12.14
CA PRO A 264 9.35 9.49 -11.08
C PRO A 264 8.88 9.06 -9.68
N ILE A 265 7.62 8.60 -9.54
CA ILE A 265 7.14 8.21 -8.21
C ILE A 265 7.74 6.88 -7.72
N LEU A 266 7.98 5.91 -8.61
CA LEU A 266 8.56 4.61 -8.22
C LEU A 266 10.09 4.64 -8.16
N GLY A 267 10.73 5.42 -9.04
CA GLY A 267 12.18 5.47 -9.18
C GLY A 267 12.87 6.56 -8.36
N GLU A 268 12.19 7.68 -8.10
CA GLU A 268 12.77 8.84 -7.38
C GLU A 268 11.94 9.22 -6.14
N GLU A 269 10.77 8.60 -5.95
CA GLU A 269 9.77 9.01 -4.96
C GLU A 269 9.48 10.50 -5.09
N ARG A 270 9.17 10.91 -6.33
CA ARG A 270 8.89 12.28 -6.73
C ARG A 270 7.53 12.38 -7.39
N ILE A 271 6.74 13.37 -6.99
CA ILE A 271 5.47 13.69 -7.63
C ILE A 271 5.79 14.32 -9.00
N PRO A 272 5.25 13.79 -10.12
CA PRO A 272 5.54 14.33 -11.44
C PRO A 272 5.06 15.78 -11.59
N GLU A 273 5.77 16.56 -12.40
CA GLU A 273 5.38 17.94 -12.69
C GLU A 273 4.06 17.99 -13.48
N GLY A 274 3.17 18.89 -13.10
CA GLY A 274 1.85 19.01 -13.72
C GLY A 274 0.90 17.85 -13.40
N TRP A 275 1.31 16.90 -12.55
CA TRP A 275 0.49 15.75 -12.18
C TRP A 275 -0.65 16.15 -11.26
N GLU A 276 -1.80 15.50 -11.44
CA GLU A 276 -2.89 15.48 -10.47
C GLU A 276 -3.50 14.07 -10.39
N PRO A 277 -4.16 13.72 -9.28
CA PRO A 277 -4.80 12.41 -9.14
C PRO A 277 -5.86 12.19 -10.22
N ARG A 278 -5.91 10.97 -10.77
CA ARG A 278 -6.96 10.56 -11.72
C ARG A 278 -8.32 10.38 -11.07
N ILE A 279 -8.34 10.32 -9.75
CA ILE A 279 -9.53 10.18 -8.93
C ILE A 279 -10.19 11.54 -8.83
N ARG A 280 -11.22 11.77 -9.65
CA ARG A 280 -11.90 13.07 -9.73
C ARG A 280 -13.20 13.12 -8.93
N HIS A 281 -13.56 12.05 -8.23
CA HIS A 281 -14.75 12.02 -7.40
C HIS A 281 -14.71 13.13 -6.34
N ARG A 282 -15.88 13.70 -6.02
CA ARG A 282 -15.96 14.82 -5.07
C ARG A 282 -15.52 14.40 -3.67
N MET A 283 -15.90 13.20 -3.25
CA MET A 283 -15.48 12.65 -1.98
C MET A 283 -14.21 11.81 -2.08
N GLY A 284 -13.54 11.82 -3.23
CA GLY A 284 -12.35 11.01 -3.46
C GLY A 284 -12.64 9.52 -3.57
N LEU A 285 -11.58 8.72 -3.65
CA LEU A 285 -11.67 7.26 -3.73
C LEU A 285 -12.02 6.66 -2.39
N THR A 286 -13.14 5.97 -2.35
CA THR A 286 -13.63 5.30 -1.14
C THR A 286 -13.06 3.89 -1.01
N LEU A 287 -13.11 3.32 0.20
CA LEU A 287 -12.70 1.92 0.45
C LEU A 287 -13.56 0.96 -0.37
N PHE A 288 -14.86 1.23 -0.46
CA PHE A 288 -15.80 0.45 -1.28
C PHE A 288 -15.39 0.44 -2.76
N GLU A 289 -15.14 1.61 -3.36
CA GLU A 289 -14.68 1.72 -4.76
C GLU A 289 -13.31 1.05 -4.98
N PHE A 290 -12.40 1.19 -4.00
CA PHE A 290 -11.07 0.60 -4.09
C PHE A 290 -11.10 -0.92 -4.14
N ASN A 291 -11.94 -1.56 -3.31
CA ASN A 291 -12.10 -3.01 -3.29
C ASN A 291 -12.54 -3.58 -4.64
N PHE A 292 -13.37 -2.85 -5.41
CA PHE A 292 -13.72 -3.25 -6.79
C PHE A 292 -12.55 -3.20 -7.78
N THR A 293 -11.50 -2.43 -7.49
CA THR A 293 -10.30 -2.38 -8.32
C THR A 293 -9.28 -3.45 -7.95
N VAL A 294 -9.18 -3.77 -6.65
CA VAL A 294 -8.30 -4.83 -6.12
C VAL A 294 -8.74 -6.20 -6.57
N LEU A 295 -10.04 -6.51 -6.47
CA LEU A 295 -10.58 -7.83 -6.76
C LEU A 295 -10.17 -8.37 -8.15
N PRO A 296 -10.32 -7.62 -9.26
CA PRO A 296 -9.87 -8.11 -10.57
C PRO A 296 -8.36 -8.30 -10.69
N VAL A 297 -7.54 -7.51 -9.98
CA VAL A 297 -6.08 -7.69 -10.01
C VAL A 297 -5.72 -8.98 -9.28
N GLU A 298 -6.23 -9.16 -8.06
CA GLU A 298 -5.96 -10.34 -7.23
C GLU A 298 -6.50 -11.64 -7.84
N LEU A 299 -7.72 -11.63 -8.36
CA LEU A 299 -8.33 -12.82 -8.98
C LEU A 299 -7.62 -13.27 -10.26
N ASN A 300 -6.89 -12.38 -10.93
CA ASN A 300 -6.10 -12.70 -12.12
C ASN A 300 -4.67 -13.12 -11.80
N ILE A 301 -4.24 -13.11 -10.53
CA ILE A 301 -2.91 -13.60 -10.16
C ILE A 301 -2.91 -15.12 -10.34
N LYS A 302 -2.17 -15.58 -11.36
CA LYS A 302 -1.87 -16.99 -11.54
C LYS A 302 -0.50 -17.28 -10.91
N GLU A 303 -0.52 -17.97 -9.78
CA GLU A 303 0.68 -18.56 -9.18
C GLU A 303 0.92 -19.89 -9.90
N GLU A 304 1.47 -19.86 -11.13
CA GLU A 304 1.72 -21.10 -11.88
C GLU A 304 2.77 -21.96 -11.18
N VAL A 305 2.30 -23.05 -10.57
CA VAL A 305 3.10 -24.17 -10.10
C VAL A 305 3.38 -25.07 -11.29
N ASP A 306 4.25 -24.67 -12.22
CA ASP A 306 4.79 -25.55 -13.29
C ASP A 306 6.07 -24.99 -13.98
N GLY A 307 6.91 -24.27 -13.23
CA GLY A 307 8.32 -24.04 -13.58
C GLY A 307 8.63 -23.14 -14.79
N SER A 308 7.66 -22.71 -15.59
CA SER A 308 7.84 -21.85 -16.77
C SER A 308 8.32 -20.43 -16.41
N ILE A 309 7.83 -19.87 -15.28
CA ILE A 309 8.13 -18.51 -14.81
C ILE A 309 9.46 -18.46 -14.01
N ALA A 310 9.88 -19.58 -13.42
CA ALA A 310 10.98 -19.63 -12.43
C ALA A 310 12.37 -19.26 -12.97
N ARG A 311 12.60 -19.33 -14.29
CA ARG A 311 13.91 -19.03 -14.89
C ARG A 311 14.22 -17.54 -15.05
N ALA A 312 13.20 -16.68 -15.06
CA ALA A 312 13.36 -15.26 -15.35
C ALA A 312 13.60 -14.43 -14.08
N GLY A 313 14.76 -14.55 -13.42
CA GLY A 313 15.07 -13.67 -12.27
C GLY A 313 16.24 -14.06 -11.36
N GLN A 314 16.90 -15.19 -11.59
CA GLN A 314 17.99 -15.70 -10.71
C GLN A 314 19.22 -14.78 -10.65
N GLU A 315 19.52 -14.02 -11.70
CA GLU A 315 20.73 -13.20 -11.79
C GLU A 315 20.76 -11.99 -10.82
N ARG A 316 19.60 -11.56 -10.32
CA ARG A 316 19.44 -10.25 -9.64
C ARG A 316 19.78 -10.23 -8.15
N TYR A 317 19.88 -11.40 -7.52
CA TYR A 317 20.21 -11.53 -6.09
C TYR A 317 21.67 -11.92 -5.84
N LEU A 318 22.43 -12.18 -6.90
CA LEU A 318 23.85 -12.54 -6.81
C LEU A 318 24.75 -11.32 -6.51
N VAL A 319 24.23 -10.09 -6.66
CA VAL A 319 24.99 -8.85 -6.43
C VAL A 319 24.98 -8.40 -4.96
N ALA A 320 24.13 -9.00 -4.11
CA ALA A 320 23.94 -8.58 -2.72
C ALA A 320 24.55 -9.53 -1.67
N SER A 321 25.19 -10.63 -2.08
CA SER A 321 25.87 -11.53 -1.16
C SER A 321 27.31 -11.04 -0.92
N PRO A 322 27.73 -10.71 0.31
CA PRO A 322 29.15 -10.68 0.64
C PRO A 322 29.72 -12.07 0.37
N GLU A 323 30.89 -12.16 -0.26
CA GLU A 323 31.59 -13.43 -0.43
C GLU A 323 31.74 -14.12 0.93
N PRO A 324 31.46 -15.44 1.04
CA PRO A 324 31.71 -16.16 2.27
C PRO A 324 33.21 -16.12 2.55
N ASP A 325 33.55 -15.59 3.73
CA ASP A 325 34.90 -15.47 4.25
C ASP A 325 35.62 -16.83 4.11
N ALA A 326 36.64 -16.85 3.28
CA ALA A 326 37.40 -18.04 2.94
C ALA A 326 38.39 -18.35 4.07
N ASP A 327 37.89 -18.61 5.28
CA ASP A 327 38.72 -19.12 6.37
C ASP A 327 37.91 -19.90 7.40
N GLN A 328 37.48 -21.09 6.99
CA GLN A 328 37.20 -22.21 7.91
C GLN A 328 37.33 -23.54 7.14
N LYS A 329 38.57 -23.86 6.79
CA LYS A 329 39.02 -25.22 6.48
C LYS A 329 40.23 -25.54 7.37
N ALA A 330 39.98 -26.18 8.51
CA ALA A 330 40.82 -27.19 9.15
C ALA A 330 40.09 -27.75 10.39
#